data_AF-A0A5J6INW9-F1
#
_entry.id   AF-A0A5J6INW9-F1
#
_cell.length_a   1.000
_cell.length_b   1.000
_cell.length_c   1.000
_cell.angle_alpha   90.00
_cell.angle_beta   90.00
_cell.angle_gamma   90.00
#
_symmetry.space_group_name_H-M   'P 1'
#
loop_
_entity.id
_entity.type
_entity.pdbx_description
1 polymer ?
#
loop_
_entity_poly.entity_id
_entity_poly.type
_entity_poly.pdbx_seq_one_letter_code
_entity_poly.pdbx_strand_id
1 'polypeptide(L)'
;MQQIHAVNENAYRFLAIYQTLATGLVTAALALFVGYSKWGVAPSTARGGVIGLLSLTTIVAAFTSTLIVVGAIAWFDYRNEECDITDEMIEPGFRKRPRPRNFIRWYETYVLLFIIVSLSVMWLLACFLLLPAMQ
;
A
#
# COMPACT_ATOMS: atom_id res chain seq x y z
N MET A 1 -9.01 22.51 -8.65
CA MET A 1 -8.16 21.64 -9.49
C MET A 1 -6.86 21.26 -8.77
N GLN A 2 -6.13 22.19 -8.16
CA GLN A 2 -4.83 21.92 -7.48
C GLN A 2 -4.86 20.82 -6.41
N GLN A 3 -5.88 20.77 -5.55
CA GLN A 3 -5.87 19.79 -4.45
C GLN A 3 -6.15 18.35 -4.86
N ILE A 4 -6.93 18.13 -5.93
CA ILE A 4 -7.12 16.77 -6.49
C ILE A 4 -5.78 16.25 -7.04
N HIS A 5 -4.98 17.12 -7.67
CA HIS A 5 -3.64 16.76 -8.11
C HIS A 5 -2.70 16.48 -6.93
N ALA A 6 -2.77 17.25 -5.84
CA ALA A 6 -1.94 17.04 -4.66
C ALA A 6 -2.22 15.71 -3.95
N VAL A 7 -3.49 15.31 -3.81
CA VAL A 7 -3.86 14.01 -3.23
C VAL A 7 -3.37 12.86 -4.12
N ASN A 8 -3.54 13.00 -5.43
CA ASN A 8 -3.07 12.01 -6.39
C ASN A 8 -1.54 11.87 -6.37
N GLU A 9 -0.82 13.00 -6.35
CA GLU A 9 0.65 13.04 -6.25
C GLU A 9 1.16 12.37 -4.97
N ASN A 10 0.51 12.63 -3.83
CA ASN A 10 0.84 11.95 -2.57
C ASN A 10 0.59 10.44 -2.65
N ALA A 11 -0.52 10.00 -3.26
CA ALA A 11 -0.80 8.58 -3.46
C ALA A 11 0.26 7.90 -4.33
N TYR A 12 0.69 8.54 -5.43
CA TYR A 12 1.81 8.04 -6.25
C TYR A 12 3.12 7.98 -5.49
N ARG A 13 3.43 9.01 -4.69
CA ARG A 13 4.65 9.05 -3.87
C ARG A 13 4.66 7.93 -2.84
N PHE A 14 3.55 7.68 -2.16
CA PHE A 14 3.43 6.58 -1.20
C PHE A 14 3.52 5.22 -1.88
N LEU A 15 2.93 5.07 -3.07
CA LEU A 15 3.05 3.85 -3.88
C LEU A 15 4.50 3.60 -4.31
N ALA A 16 5.22 4.61 -4.77
CA ALA A 16 6.62 4.49 -5.19
C ALA A 16 7.53 4.08 -4.02
N ILE A 17 7.32 4.66 -2.83
CA ILE A 17 8.04 4.27 -1.61
C ILE A 17 7.74 2.81 -1.27
N TYR A 18 6.46 2.42 -1.29
CA TYR A 18 6.04 1.04 -1.04
C TYR A 18 6.71 0.06 -2.03
N GLN A 19 6.64 0.34 -3.33
CA GLN A 19 7.24 -0.51 -4.37
C GLN A 19 8.74 -0.67 -4.18
N THR A 20 9.45 0.42 -3.85
CA THR A 20 10.90 0.39 -3.63
C THR A 20 11.24 -0.50 -2.44
N LEU A 21 10.57 -0.30 -1.30
CA LEU A 21 10.80 -1.08 -0.08
C LEU A 21 10.41 -2.55 -0.27
N ALA A 22 9.24 -2.81 -0.84
CA ALA A 22 8.76 -4.16 -1.10
C ALA A 22 9.71 -4.91 -2.04
N THR A 23 10.15 -4.28 -3.13
CA THR A 23 11.10 -4.89 -4.06
C THR A 23 12.42 -5.20 -3.38
N GLY A 24 12.96 -4.28 -2.58
CA GLY A 24 14.20 -4.50 -1.83
C GLY A 24 14.09 -5.66 -0.84
N LEU A 25 13.04 -5.68 -0.02
CA LEU A 25 12.83 -6.72 1.00
C LEU A 25 12.56 -8.10 0.37
N VAL A 26 11.75 -8.17 -0.68
CA VAL A 26 11.47 -9.43 -1.39
C VAL A 26 12.71 -9.94 -2.11
N THR A 27 13.50 -9.05 -2.73
CA THR A 27 14.78 -9.43 -3.34
C THR A 27 15.75 -9.97 -2.30
N ALA A 28 15.81 -9.35 -1.12
CA ALA A 28 16.61 -9.86 -0.01
C ALA A 28 16.13 -11.25 0.47
N ALA A 29 14.82 -11.48 0.51
CA ALA A 29 14.25 -12.78 0.88
C ALA A 29 14.61 -13.87 -0.15
N LEU A 30 14.53 -13.54 -1.44
CA LEU A 30 14.94 -14.45 -2.51
C LEU A 30 16.45 -14.71 -2.49
N ALA A 31 17.27 -13.68 -2.27
CA ALA A 31 18.71 -13.83 -2.13
C ALA A 31 19.08 -14.73 -0.96
N LEU A 32 18.39 -14.60 0.18
CA LEU A 32 18.55 -15.50 1.33
C LEU A 32 18.15 -16.94 0.97
N PHE A 33 17.02 -17.12 0.29
CA PHE A 33 16.56 -18.45 -0.15
C PHE A 33 17.53 -19.13 -1.13
N VAL A 34 18.12 -18.40 -2.08
CA VAL A 34 19.07 -18.99 -3.04
C VAL A 34 20.48 -19.13 -2.43
N GLY A 35 20.84 -18.24 -1.51
CA GLY A 35 22.19 -18.10 -0.97
C GLY A 35 22.46 -18.89 0.31
N TYR A 36 21.45 -19.29 1.09
CA TYR A 36 21.66 -19.81 2.45
C TYR A 36 22.65 -20.99 2.50
N SER A 37 22.55 -21.92 1.54
CA SER A 37 23.45 -23.08 1.46
C SER A 37 24.91 -22.68 1.22
N LYS A 38 25.15 -21.71 0.32
CA LYS A 38 26.50 -21.19 0.04
C LYS A 38 27.07 -20.35 1.18
N TRP A 39 26.20 -19.68 1.92
CA TRP A 39 26.58 -18.85 3.07
C TRP A 39 26.74 -19.64 4.38
N GLY A 40 26.53 -20.97 4.34
CA GLY A 40 26.61 -21.82 5.53
C GLY A 40 25.53 -21.51 6.58
N VAL A 41 24.43 -20.88 6.16
CA VAL A 41 23.32 -20.54 7.06
C VAL A 41 22.43 -21.77 7.22
N ALA A 42 22.09 -22.10 8.46
CA ALA A 42 21.19 -23.22 8.75
C ALA A 42 19.81 -22.98 8.08
N PRO A 43 19.18 -24.01 7.47
CA PRO A 43 17.87 -23.88 6.82
C PRO A 43 16.80 -23.28 7.74
N SER A 44 16.81 -23.63 9.03
CA SER A 44 15.90 -23.08 10.04
C SER A 44 16.08 -21.56 10.23
N THR A 45 17.32 -21.08 10.30
CA THR A 45 17.64 -19.65 10.40
C THR A 45 17.23 -18.91 9.12
N ALA A 46 17.50 -19.48 7.95
CA ALA A 46 17.16 -18.88 6.67
C ALA A 46 15.62 -18.79 6.49
N ARG A 47 14.89 -19.83 6.89
CA ARG A 47 13.42 -19.83 6.94
C ARG A 47 12.87 -18.73 7.84
N GLY A 48 13.44 -18.58 9.04
CA GLY A 48 13.09 -17.48 9.95
C GLY A 48 13.36 -16.10 9.34
N GLY A 49 14.47 -15.94 8.63
CA GLY A 49 14.81 -14.72 7.91
C GLY A 49 13.82 -14.37 6.79
N VAL A 50 13.40 -15.34 5.97
CA VAL A 50 12.37 -15.13 4.93
C VAL A 50 11.06 -14.67 5.54
N ILE A 51 10.61 -15.33 6.63
CA ILE A 51 9.38 -14.94 7.36
C ILE A 51 9.52 -13.53 7.94
N GLY A 52 10.67 -13.21 8.52
CA GLY A 52 10.94 -11.88 9.07
C GLY A 52 10.90 -10.79 8.01
N LEU A 53 11.52 -11.01 6.85
CA LEU A 53 11.52 -10.07 5.72
C LEU A 53 10.11 -9.87 5.15
N LEU A 54 9.30 -10.92 5.01
CA LEU A 54 7.90 -10.80 4.58
C LEU A 54 7.01 -10.11 5.62
N SER A 55 7.31 -10.31 6.91
CA SER A 55 6.63 -9.60 8.00
C SER A 55 6.95 -8.09 7.95
N LEU A 56 8.21 -7.72 7.70
CA LEU A 56 8.58 -6.32 7.47
C LEU A 56 7.87 -5.73 6.25
N THR A 57 7.80 -6.45 5.14
CA THR A 57 7.03 -6.04 3.96
C THR A 57 5.55 -5.83 4.30
N THR A 58 4.98 -6.67 5.17
CA THR A 58 3.59 -6.54 5.66
C THR A 58 3.40 -5.26 6.48
N ILE A 59 4.35 -4.92 7.35
CA ILE A 59 4.31 -3.67 8.12
C ILE A 59 4.37 -2.46 7.18
N VAL A 60 5.26 -2.48 6.19
CA VAL A 60 5.37 -1.41 5.18
C VAL A 60 4.05 -1.28 4.41
N ALA A 61 3.46 -2.39 3.96
CA ALA A 61 2.17 -2.42 3.28
C ALA A 61 1.04 -1.81 4.13
N ALA A 62 0.98 -2.18 5.42
CA ALA A 62 -0.01 -1.66 6.36
C ALA A 62 0.15 -0.15 6.59
N PHE A 63 1.40 0.30 6.74
CA PHE A 63 1.72 1.72 6.93
C PHE A 63 1.33 2.55 5.70
N THR A 64 1.74 2.13 4.50
CA THR A 64 1.35 2.78 3.24
C THR A 64 -0.17 2.81 3.07
N SER A 65 -0.85 1.69 3.34
CA SER A 65 -2.31 1.63 3.23
C SER A 65 -2.99 2.61 4.18
N THR A 66 -2.48 2.74 5.42
CA THR A 66 -2.98 3.71 6.40
C THR A 66 -2.84 5.14 5.88
N LEU A 67 -1.68 5.50 5.32
CA LEU A 67 -1.46 6.84 4.77
C LEU A 67 -2.43 7.16 3.62
N ILE A 68 -2.69 6.20 2.74
CA ILE A 68 -3.66 6.37 1.65
C ILE A 68 -5.08 6.56 2.20
N VAL A 69 -5.49 5.76 3.17
CA VAL A 69 -6.82 5.86 3.81
C VAL A 69 -6.98 7.22 4.52
N VAL A 70 -5.99 7.65 5.29
CA VAL A 70 -6.03 8.96 5.98
C VAL A 70 -6.09 10.09 4.96
N GLY A 71 -5.30 10.02 3.88
CA GLY A 71 -5.36 11.00 2.79
C GLY A 71 -6.73 11.08 2.11
N ALA A 72 -7.36 9.93 1.88
CA ALA A 72 -8.71 9.86 1.30
C ALA A 72 -9.78 10.44 2.23
N ILE A 73 -9.69 10.18 3.55
CA ILE A 73 -10.62 10.75 4.55
C ILE A 73 -10.44 12.27 4.63
N ALA A 74 -9.19 12.75 4.72
CA ALA A 74 -8.90 14.18 4.78
C ALA A 74 -9.41 14.93 3.55
N TRP A 75 -9.30 14.33 2.35
CA TRP A 75 -9.87 14.91 1.14
C TRP A 75 -11.41 14.97 1.20
N PHE A 76 -12.06 13.92 1.74
CA PHE A 76 -13.51 13.89 1.84
C PHE A 76 -14.04 14.99 2.75
N ASP A 77 -13.35 15.21 3.87
CA ASP A 77 -13.67 16.26 4.84
C ASP A 77 -13.51 17.65 4.22
N TYR A 78 -12.34 17.92 3.62
CA TYR A 78 -12.07 19.15 2.89
C TYR A 78 -13.13 19.45 1.81
N ARG A 79 -13.58 18.42 1.07
CA ARG A 79 -14.60 18.61 0.01
C ARG A 79 -15.99 18.90 0.58
N ASN A 80 -16.30 18.45 1.79
CA ASN A 80 -17.54 18.85 2.46
C ASN A 80 -17.45 20.31 2.91
N GLU A 81 -16.35 20.71 3.56
CA GLU A 81 -16.11 22.10 3.97
C GLU A 81 -16.17 23.07 2.77
N GLU A 82 -15.55 22.70 1.64
CA GLU A 82 -15.58 23.49 0.41
C GLU A 82 -17.01 23.66 -0.12
N CYS A 83 -17.87 22.63 -0.01
CA CYS A 83 -19.27 22.74 -0.42
C CYS A 83 -20.06 23.66 0.53
N ASP A 84 -19.81 23.56 1.84
CA ASP A 84 -20.52 24.37 2.85
C ASP A 84 -20.20 25.86 2.70
N ILE A 85 -18.92 26.20 2.50
CA ILE A 85 -18.50 27.59 2.23
C ILE A 85 -19.12 28.10 0.91
N THR A 86 -19.17 27.28 -0.13
CA THR A 86 -19.66 27.73 -1.44
C THR A 86 -21.18 27.92 -1.44
N ASP A 87 -21.91 27.07 -0.71
CA ASP A 87 -23.35 27.20 -0.50
C ASP A 87 -23.70 28.47 0.29
N GLU A 88 -22.85 28.91 1.22
CA GLU A 88 -23.02 30.16 1.98
C GLU A 88 -22.67 31.40 1.16
N MET A 89 -21.59 31.37 0.37
CA MET A 89 -21.05 32.56 -0.31
C MET A 89 -21.63 32.84 -1.69
N ILE A 90 -22.14 31.83 -2.41
CA ILE A 90 -22.59 31.97 -3.81
C ILE A 90 -24.10 31.74 -3.92
N GLU A 91 -24.52 30.48 -3.85
CA GLU A 91 -25.91 30.06 -3.94
C GLU A 91 -26.04 28.64 -3.38
N PRO A 92 -27.13 28.33 -2.65
CA PRO A 92 -27.37 26.98 -2.15
C PRO A 92 -27.37 25.94 -3.28
N GLY A 93 -26.55 24.89 -3.16
CA GLY A 93 -26.51 23.80 -4.12
C GLY A 93 -25.64 24.07 -5.34
N PHE A 94 -24.83 25.14 -5.33
CA PHE A 94 -23.86 25.43 -6.39
C PHE A 94 -22.91 24.26 -6.64
N ARG A 95 -22.55 23.49 -5.60
CA ARG A 95 -21.71 22.29 -5.73
C ARG A 95 -22.27 21.08 -4.99
N LYS A 96 -22.27 19.92 -5.67
CA LYS A 96 -22.74 18.66 -5.09
C LYS A 96 -21.70 18.07 -4.13
N ARG A 97 -22.15 17.69 -2.93
CA ARG A 97 -21.36 16.97 -1.92
C ARG A 97 -20.79 15.64 -2.46
N PRO A 98 -19.59 15.23 -2.01
CA PRO A 98 -18.98 13.97 -2.41
C PRO A 98 -19.85 12.79 -1.95
N ARG A 99 -20.15 11.87 -2.88
CA ARG A 99 -20.89 10.63 -2.59
C ARG A 99 -19.90 9.50 -2.31
N PRO A 100 -19.98 8.82 -1.15
CA PRO A 100 -19.08 7.70 -0.83
C PRO A 100 -19.22 6.54 -1.83
N ARG A 101 -20.38 6.35 -2.45
CA ARG A 101 -20.57 5.32 -3.48
C ARG A 101 -19.65 5.46 -4.71
N ASN A 102 -18.98 6.60 -4.89
CA ASN A 102 -18.00 6.81 -5.94
C ASN A 102 -16.58 6.32 -5.59
N PHE A 103 -16.33 5.72 -4.41
CA PHE A 103 -15.00 5.20 -4.04
C PHE A 103 -14.40 4.23 -5.09
N ILE A 104 -15.23 3.47 -5.82
CA ILE A 104 -14.77 2.58 -6.91
C ILE A 104 -14.13 3.35 -8.07
N ARG A 105 -14.43 4.64 -8.24
CA ARG A 105 -13.81 5.48 -9.27
C ARG A 105 -12.50 6.13 -8.79
N TRP A 106 -12.16 5.98 -7.52
CA TRP A 106 -10.99 6.62 -6.94
C TRP A 106 -9.74 5.81 -7.22
N TYR A 107 -8.70 6.49 -7.64
CA TYR A 107 -7.39 5.91 -7.90
C TYR A 107 -6.84 5.22 -6.64
N GLU A 108 -7.03 5.83 -5.47
CA GLU A 108 -6.63 5.34 -4.15
C GLU A 108 -7.14 3.92 -3.87
N THR A 109 -8.35 3.60 -4.31
CA THR A 109 -8.95 2.27 -4.14
C THR A 109 -8.17 1.21 -4.92
N TYR A 110 -7.75 1.53 -6.15
CA TYR A 110 -6.95 0.61 -6.98
C TYR A 110 -5.52 0.45 -6.44
N VAL A 111 -4.95 1.51 -5.87
CA VAL A 111 -3.64 1.44 -5.20
C VAL A 111 -3.71 0.53 -3.97
N LEU A 112 -4.73 0.67 -3.12
CA LEU A 112 -4.94 -0.21 -1.97
C LEU A 112 -5.14 -1.67 -2.41
N LEU A 113 -5.96 -1.89 -3.43
CA LEU A 113 -6.17 -3.23 -3.99
C LEU A 113 -4.86 -3.83 -4.52
N PHE A 114 -4.03 -3.04 -5.20
CA PHE A 114 -2.72 -3.47 -5.66
C PHE A 114 -1.80 -3.88 -4.50
N ILE A 115 -1.74 -3.10 -3.42
CA ILE A 115 -0.94 -3.42 -2.22
C ILE A 115 -1.42 -4.73 -1.59
N ILE A 116 -2.74 -4.91 -1.43
CA ILE A 116 -3.31 -6.12 -0.81
C ILE A 116 -3.05 -7.35 -1.68
N VAL A 117 -3.28 -7.26 -2.99
CA VAL A 117 -3.08 -8.38 -3.91
C VAL A 117 -1.60 -8.75 -3.99
N SER A 118 -0.71 -7.77 -4.14
CA SER A 118 0.74 -8.03 -4.21
C SER A 118 1.27 -8.66 -2.94
N LEU A 119 0.89 -8.16 -1.76
CA LEU A 119 1.26 -8.75 -0.48
C LEU A 119 0.74 -10.19 -0.34
N SER A 120 -0.51 -10.44 -0.73
CA SER A 120 -1.11 -11.77 -0.68
C SER A 120 -0.36 -12.75 -1.59
N VAL A 121 -0.02 -12.33 -2.82
CA VAL A 121 0.77 -13.14 -3.75
C VAL A 121 2.15 -13.45 -3.18
N MET A 122 2.85 -12.47 -2.58
CA MET A 122 4.16 -12.69 -1.96
C MET A 122 4.09 -13.74 -0.85
N TRP A 123 3.11 -13.66 0.04
CA TRP A 123 2.91 -14.65 1.11
C TRP A 123 2.53 -16.03 0.56
N LEU A 124 1.65 -16.09 -0.44
CA LEU A 124 1.28 -17.36 -1.07
C LEU A 124 2.52 -18.03 -1.70
N LEU A 125 3.30 -17.30 -2.48
CA LEU A 125 4.53 -17.84 -3.08
C LEU A 125 5.52 -18.29 -2.00
N ALA A 126 5.65 -17.55 -0.91
CA ALA A 126 6.52 -17.94 0.18
C ALA A 126 6.05 -19.23 0.87
N CYS A 127 4.76 -19.31 1.22
CA CYS A 127 4.20 -20.46 1.92
C CYS A 127 4.17 -21.73 1.07
N PHE A 128 3.91 -21.61 -0.24
CA PHE A 128 3.77 -22.77 -1.13
C PHE A 128 5.07 -23.17 -1.84
N LEU A 129 5.99 -22.24 -2.09
CA LEU A 129 7.22 -22.52 -2.84
C LEU A 129 8.48 -22.40 -1.98
N LEU A 130 8.68 -21.25 -1.32
CA LEU A 130 9.95 -20.98 -0.62
C LEU A 130 10.09 -21.82 0.65
N LEU A 131 9.16 -21.68 1.61
CA LEU A 131 9.27 -22.31 2.93
C LEU A 131 9.28 -23.85 2.88
N PRO A 132 8.50 -24.53 2.02
CA PRO A 132 8.56 -25.99 1.89
C PRO A 132 9.86 -26.48 1.26
N ALA A 133 10.50 -25.68 0.39
CA ALA A 133 11.78 -26.03 -0.23
C ALA A 133 12.98 -25.85 0.70
N MET A 134 12.83 -25.14 1.83
CA MET A 134 13.87 -24.93 2.86
C MET A 134 13.82 -25.98 3.99
N GLN A 135 13.46 -27.22 3.68
CA GLN A 135 13.47 -28.34 4.62
C GLN A 135 14.88 -28.91 4.81
#